data_AF-A0A6N7YL10-F1
#
_entry.id   AF-A0A6N7YL10-F1
#
_cell.length_a   1.000
_cell.length_b   1.000
_cell.length_c   1.000
_cell.angle_alpha   90.00
_cell.angle_beta   90.00
_cell.angle_gamma   90.00
#
_symmetry.space_group_name_H-M   'P 1'
#
loop_
_entity.id
_entity.type
_entity.pdbx_description
1 polymer ?
#
loop_
_entity_poly.entity_id
_entity_poly.type
_entity_poly.pdbx_seq_one_letter_code
_entity_poly.pdbx_strand_id
1 'polypeptide(L)'
;MIDYLKDGPEIYRRSFATIRDEADVAILPEDLEPVAVRMIHSCGMVDLVDDLAYSLEVVESARDALRAGAPVLCDAHMIASGITRRRLPADNEIVCTLSEPQVPALAERMGTTRSAAALELWRDRLAGSVVAIGNAPTALFRLLEMLDEGAGVPAAIIGVPVGFVGAAESKVELAKRAPAPYLVVHGRRGGSAMAVAAVNALASEAE
;
A
#
# COMPACT_ATOMS: atom_id res chain seq x y z
N MET A 1 26.22 20.34 23.60
CA MET A 1 25.88 19.10 22.88
C MET A 1 24.38 18.92 23.03
N ILE A 2 23.65 18.71 21.94
CA ILE A 2 22.20 18.48 22.02
C ILE A 2 22.00 17.04 22.52
N ASP A 3 21.17 16.85 23.54
CA ASP A 3 20.84 15.53 24.11
C ASP A 3 19.67 14.90 23.36
N TYR A 4 19.85 13.65 22.91
CA TYR A 4 18.83 12.87 22.19
C TYR A 4 19.17 11.37 22.22
N LEU A 5 18.13 10.53 22.12
CA LEU A 5 18.28 9.08 22.05
C LEU A 5 18.95 8.66 20.72
N LYS A 6 19.98 7.81 20.80
CA LYS A 6 20.79 7.37 19.64
C LYS A 6 20.66 5.86 19.35
N ASP A 7 19.87 5.14 20.14
CA ASP A 7 19.60 3.72 19.97
C ASP A 7 18.37 3.55 19.06
N GLY A 8 18.61 3.14 17.81
CA GLY A 8 17.57 2.96 16.79
C GLY A 8 16.47 1.97 17.21
N PRO A 9 16.81 0.73 17.59
CA PRO A 9 15.85 -0.22 18.15
C PRO A 9 15.02 0.33 19.30
N GLU A 10 15.64 1.03 20.26
CA GLU A 10 14.91 1.63 21.38
C GLU A 10 13.97 2.77 20.93
N ILE A 11 14.37 3.55 19.91
CA ILE A 11 13.49 4.57 19.28
C ILE A 11 12.24 3.90 18.69
N TYR A 12 12.41 2.80 17.93
CA TYR A 12 11.28 2.06 17.36
C TYR A 12 10.36 1.50 18.44
N ARG A 13 10.93 0.83 19.44
CA ARG A 13 10.18 0.25 20.56
C ARG A 13 9.36 1.30 21.31
N ARG A 14 9.96 2.45 21.62
CA ARG A 14 9.24 3.57 22.27
C ARG A 14 8.19 4.17 21.36
N SER A 15 8.48 4.35 20.08
CA SER A 15 7.51 4.93 19.14
C SER A 15 6.26 4.07 19.01
N PHE A 16 6.39 2.74 18.89
CA PHE A 16 5.22 1.87 18.78
C PHE A 16 4.42 1.78 20.08
N ALA A 17 5.10 1.79 21.24
CA ALA A 17 4.42 1.90 22.53
C ALA A 17 3.60 3.20 22.64
N THR A 18 4.20 4.34 22.30
CA THR A 18 3.49 5.64 22.30
C THR A 18 2.30 5.65 21.35
N ILE A 19 2.42 5.06 20.16
CA ILE A 19 1.29 4.97 19.22
C ILE A 19 0.14 4.15 19.82
N ARG A 20 0.43 3.00 20.46
CA ARG A 20 -0.59 2.16 21.10
C ARG A 20 -1.26 2.84 22.30
N ASP A 21 -0.54 3.74 22.97
CA ASP A 21 -1.08 4.52 24.10
C ASP A 21 -1.97 5.68 23.61
N GLU A 22 -1.72 6.23 22.42
CA GLU A 22 -2.39 7.44 21.91
C GLU A 22 -3.46 7.19 20.83
N ALA A 23 -3.36 6.10 20.07
CA ALA A 23 -4.31 5.74 19.01
C ALA A 23 -5.29 4.67 19.51
N ASP A 24 -6.56 4.74 19.08
CA ASP A 24 -7.59 3.76 19.42
C ASP A 24 -7.47 2.46 18.60
N VAL A 25 -6.30 1.81 18.66
CA VAL A 25 -6.00 0.61 17.87
C VAL A 25 -6.79 -0.62 18.34
N ALA A 26 -7.41 -0.56 19.52
CA ALA A 26 -8.22 -1.64 20.08
C ALA A 26 -9.50 -1.93 19.27
N ILE A 27 -9.92 -1.02 18.40
CA ILE A 27 -11.06 -1.24 17.49
C ILE A 27 -10.71 -2.11 16.29
N LEU A 28 -9.42 -2.34 16.04
CA LEU A 28 -8.93 -3.08 14.89
C LEU A 28 -8.81 -4.57 15.19
N PRO A 29 -8.95 -5.44 14.16
CA PRO A 29 -8.53 -6.83 14.25
C PRO A 29 -7.08 -6.98 14.71
N GLU A 30 -6.80 -8.03 15.49
CA GLU A 30 -5.48 -8.30 16.08
C GLU A 30 -4.35 -8.37 15.03
N ASP A 31 -4.65 -8.93 13.85
CA ASP A 31 -3.68 -9.06 12.76
C ASP A 31 -3.46 -7.76 11.98
N LEU A 32 -4.45 -6.86 11.97
CA LEU A 32 -4.39 -5.55 11.32
C LEU A 32 -3.75 -4.47 12.21
N GLU A 33 -3.84 -4.59 13.53
CA GLU A 33 -3.27 -3.63 14.49
C GLU A 33 -1.79 -3.32 14.22
N PRO A 34 -0.88 -4.30 14.05
CA PRO A 34 0.52 -4.02 13.70
C PRO A 34 0.71 -3.28 12.36
N VAL A 35 -0.19 -3.50 11.40
CA VAL A 35 -0.18 -2.80 10.10
C VAL A 35 -0.54 -1.33 10.31
N ALA A 36 -1.62 -1.07 11.06
CA ALA A 36 -2.08 0.29 11.37
C ALA A 36 -1.06 1.06 12.22
N VAL A 37 -0.49 0.45 13.26
CA VAL A 37 0.57 1.05 14.11
C VAL A 37 1.74 1.50 13.24
N ARG A 38 2.15 0.67 12.28
CA ARG A 38 3.26 1.04 11.39
C ARG A 38 2.90 2.14 10.40
N MET A 39 1.68 2.15 9.89
CA MET A 39 1.18 3.24 9.05
C MET A 39 1.14 4.56 9.83
N ILE A 40 0.68 4.56 11.08
CA ILE A 40 0.72 5.72 11.99
C ILE A 40 2.15 6.18 12.22
N HIS A 41 3.08 5.25 12.51
CA HIS A 41 4.50 5.58 12.68
C HIS A 41 5.09 6.28 11.45
N SER A 42 4.66 5.90 10.25
CA SER A 42 5.16 6.49 9.00
C SER A 42 4.70 7.92 8.75
N CYS A 43 3.65 8.38 9.44
CA CYS A 43 3.00 9.66 9.17
C CYS A 43 2.84 10.57 10.40
N GLY A 44 2.99 10.03 11.62
CA GLY A 44 2.84 10.77 12.88
C GLY A 44 1.40 11.17 13.21
N MET A 45 0.39 10.52 12.63
CA MET A 45 -1.04 10.85 12.82
C MET A 45 -1.77 9.70 13.52
N VAL A 46 -2.03 9.84 14.82
CA VAL A 46 -2.67 8.80 15.65
C VAL A 46 -4.15 8.58 15.31
N ASP A 47 -4.80 9.60 14.75
CA ASP A 47 -6.18 9.57 14.24
C ASP A 47 -6.31 8.87 12.87
N LEU A 48 -5.25 8.20 12.37
CA LEU A 48 -5.31 7.48 11.10
C LEU A 48 -6.31 6.32 11.15
N VAL A 49 -6.50 5.72 12.32
CA VAL A 49 -7.38 4.57 12.54
C VAL A 49 -8.81 4.86 12.06
N ASP A 50 -9.29 6.08 12.29
CA ASP A 50 -10.65 6.52 11.94
C ASP A 50 -10.93 6.52 10.43
N ASP A 51 -9.87 6.62 9.61
CA ASP A 51 -9.98 6.64 8.15
C ASP A 51 -9.75 5.26 7.52
N LEU A 52 -9.40 4.23 8.30
CA LEU A 52 -9.11 2.91 7.73
C LEU A 52 -10.40 2.20 7.28
N ALA A 53 -10.36 1.64 6.08
CA ALA A 53 -11.31 0.63 5.64
C ALA A 53 -10.57 -0.53 4.99
N TYR A 54 -11.04 -1.75 5.24
CA TYR A 54 -10.30 -2.96 4.92
C TYR A 54 -11.22 -4.17 4.79
N SER A 55 -10.74 -5.17 4.06
CA SER A 55 -11.28 -6.53 4.12
C SER A 55 -10.75 -7.25 5.36
N LEU A 56 -11.55 -8.13 5.97
CA LEU A 56 -11.12 -8.90 7.16
C LEU A 56 -9.94 -9.83 6.84
N GLU A 57 -9.88 -10.32 5.60
CA GLU A 57 -8.88 -11.26 5.11
C GLU A 57 -7.64 -10.59 4.49
N VAL A 58 -7.54 -9.25 4.48
CA VAL A 58 -6.46 -8.55 3.75
C VAL A 58 -5.07 -8.91 4.27
N VAL A 59 -4.93 -9.07 5.59
CA VAL A 59 -3.64 -9.36 6.22
C VAL A 59 -3.18 -10.77 5.92
N GLU A 60 -4.06 -11.76 6.13
CA GLU A 60 -3.81 -13.17 5.81
C GLU A 60 -3.50 -13.34 4.32
N SER A 61 -4.37 -12.83 3.44
CA SER A 61 -4.21 -12.96 1.98
C SER A 61 -2.90 -12.35 1.47
N ALA A 62 -2.56 -11.13 1.93
CA ALA A 62 -1.32 -10.48 1.52
C ALA A 62 -0.08 -11.23 2.06
N ARG A 63 -0.09 -11.67 3.32
CA ARG A 63 1.01 -12.43 3.92
C ARG A 63 1.26 -13.72 3.19
N ASP A 64 0.20 -14.48 2.89
CA ASP A 64 0.32 -15.76 2.24
C ASP A 64 0.81 -15.62 0.80
N ALA A 65 0.32 -14.61 0.07
CA ALA A 65 0.85 -14.29 -1.26
C ALA A 65 2.34 -13.93 -1.20
N LEU A 66 2.76 -13.08 -0.25
CA LEU A 66 4.17 -12.72 -0.09
C LEU A 66 5.02 -13.94 0.27
N ARG A 67 4.58 -14.80 1.21
CA ARG A 67 5.29 -16.04 1.56
C ARG A 67 5.39 -17.01 0.37
N ALA A 68 4.40 -17.01 -0.51
CA ALA A 68 4.40 -17.78 -1.76
C ALA A 68 5.27 -17.16 -2.88
N GLY A 69 5.91 -16.01 -2.64
CA GLY A 69 6.78 -15.34 -3.62
C GLY A 69 6.08 -14.36 -4.55
N ALA A 70 4.83 -13.97 -4.27
CA ALA A 70 4.10 -13.01 -5.09
C ALA A 70 4.85 -11.67 -5.23
N PRO A 71 4.82 -11.02 -6.40
CA PRO A 71 5.44 -9.72 -6.59
C PRO A 71 4.66 -8.62 -5.88
N VAL A 72 5.36 -7.54 -5.51
CA VAL A 72 4.75 -6.29 -5.06
C VAL A 72 4.75 -5.28 -6.22
N LEU A 73 3.56 -4.93 -6.69
CA LEU A 73 3.37 -3.99 -7.80
C LEU A 73 3.11 -2.58 -7.27
N CYS A 74 3.98 -1.63 -7.61
CA CYS A 74 4.01 -0.29 -7.04
C CYS A 74 3.71 0.79 -8.07
N ASP A 75 2.79 1.71 -7.79
CA ASP A 75 2.44 2.81 -8.71
C ASP A 75 3.53 3.90 -8.81
N ALA A 76 4.45 3.96 -7.85
CA ALA A 76 5.50 4.97 -7.76
C ALA A 76 6.83 4.40 -7.25
N HIS A 77 7.94 4.94 -7.77
CA HIS A 77 9.29 4.55 -7.37
C HIS A 77 9.59 4.77 -5.89
N MET A 78 9.01 5.81 -5.29
CA MET A 78 9.14 6.06 -3.85
C MET A 78 8.64 4.88 -3.01
N ILE A 79 7.59 4.18 -3.48
CA ILE A 79 7.11 2.96 -2.81
C ILE A 79 8.10 1.83 -3.03
N ALA A 80 8.47 1.57 -4.30
CA ALA A 80 9.38 0.50 -4.65
C ALA A 80 10.73 0.60 -3.92
N SER A 81 11.27 1.82 -3.75
CA SER A 81 12.51 2.07 -3.00
C SER A 81 12.35 2.03 -1.48
N GLY A 82 11.16 2.28 -0.95
CA GLY A 82 10.90 2.29 0.50
C GLY A 82 10.64 0.91 1.10
N ILE A 83 10.23 -0.07 0.29
CA ILE A 83 10.00 -1.44 0.76
C ILE A 83 11.34 -2.02 1.25
N THR A 84 11.35 -2.47 2.51
CA THR A 84 12.54 -2.98 3.17
C THR A 84 12.78 -4.43 2.73
N ARG A 85 13.68 -4.65 1.78
CA ARG A 85 14.03 -5.97 1.20
C ARG A 85 14.19 -7.08 2.24
N ARG A 86 14.90 -6.83 3.34
CA ARG A 86 15.14 -7.83 4.42
C ARG A 86 13.88 -8.31 5.15
N ARG A 87 12.73 -7.64 4.96
CA ARG A 87 11.45 -8.04 5.57
C ARG A 87 10.61 -8.92 4.65
N LEU A 88 10.94 -8.99 3.37
CA LEU A 88 10.22 -9.84 2.42
C LEU A 88 10.48 -11.31 2.79
N PRO A 89 9.44 -12.15 2.88
CA PRO A 89 9.55 -13.52 3.34
C PRO A 89 10.12 -14.47 2.27
N ALA A 90 10.14 -14.05 1.01
CA ALA A 90 10.73 -14.76 -0.12
C ALA A 90 11.52 -13.77 -0.99
N ASP A 91 12.04 -14.24 -2.14
CA ASP A 91 12.64 -13.35 -3.16
C ASP A 91 11.55 -12.61 -3.96
N ASN A 92 10.66 -11.92 -3.25
CA ASN A 92 9.54 -11.19 -3.85
C ASN A 92 10.09 -10.06 -4.73
N GLU A 93 9.71 -10.05 -6.01
CA GLU A 93 10.01 -8.93 -6.89
C GLU A 93 9.27 -7.67 -6.42
N ILE A 94 9.95 -6.52 -6.49
CA ILE A 94 9.34 -5.21 -6.30
C ILE A 94 9.36 -4.51 -7.65
N VAL A 95 8.17 -4.28 -8.21
CA VAL A 95 8.01 -3.83 -9.60
C VAL A 95 7.38 -2.44 -9.61
N CYS A 96 8.02 -1.50 -10.29
CA CYS A 96 7.44 -0.19 -10.62
C CYS A 96 7.74 0.12 -12.09
N THR A 97 6.70 0.11 -12.92
CA THR A 97 6.81 0.30 -14.37
C THR A 97 6.69 1.77 -14.80
N LEU A 98 6.56 2.70 -13.85
CA LEU A 98 6.30 4.12 -14.14
C LEU A 98 7.37 4.79 -15.04
N SER A 99 8.61 4.33 -14.97
CA SER A 99 9.72 4.85 -15.78
C SER A 99 10.02 4.05 -17.05
N GLU A 100 9.20 3.05 -17.38
CA GLU A 100 9.40 2.27 -18.59
C GLU A 100 9.33 3.19 -19.84
N PRO A 101 10.27 3.08 -20.79
CA PRO A 101 10.36 4.02 -21.92
C PRO A 101 9.08 4.13 -22.76
N GLN A 102 8.26 3.08 -22.78
CA GLN A 102 7.01 3.03 -23.53
C GLN A 102 5.82 3.72 -22.84
N VAL A 103 5.91 4.02 -21.55
CA VAL A 103 4.79 4.57 -20.75
C VAL A 103 4.33 5.96 -21.21
N PRO A 104 5.21 6.93 -21.52
CA PRO A 104 4.76 8.23 -22.01
C PRO A 104 3.90 8.13 -23.29
N ALA A 105 4.36 7.35 -24.27
CA ALA A 105 3.61 7.15 -25.53
C ALA A 105 2.32 6.35 -25.30
N LEU A 106 2.31 5.40 -24.36
CA LEU A 106 1.10 4.66 -24.01
C LEU A 106 0.05 5.56 -23.34
N ALA A 107 0.47 6.43 -22.41
CA ALA A 107 -0.39 7.40 -21.75
C ALA A 107 -1.05 8.36 -22.75
N GLU A 108 -0.30 8.85 -23.74
CA GLU A 108 -0.82 9.68 -24.82
C GLU A 108 -1.86 8.93 -25.66
N ARG A 109 -1.57 7.69 -26.10
CA ARG A 109 -2.53 6.87 -26.88
C ARG A 109 -3.81 6.57 -26.12
N MET A 110 -3.72 6.34 -24.81
CA MET A 110 -4.86 6.03 -23.95
C MET A 110 -5.60 7.29 -23.47
N GLY A 111 -5.06 8.50 -23.69
CA GLY A 111 -5.62 9.73 -23.15
C GLY A 111 -5.65 9.77 -21.61
N THR A 112 -4.65 9.17 -20.95
CA THR A 112 -4.61 9.02 -19.48
C THR A 112 -3.27 9.45 -18.89
N THR A 113 -3.10 9.33 -17.57
CA THR A 113 -1.85 9.67 -16.89
C THR A 113 -0.78 8.58 -17.09
N ARG A 114 0.49 8.94 -16.92
CA ARG A 114 1.59 7.95 -16.92
C ARG A 114 1.41 6.87 -15.85
N SER A 115 0.94 7.25 -14.66
CA SER A 115 0.70 6.29 -13.57
C SER A 115 -0.38 5.28 -13.94
N ALA A 116 -1.50 5.72 -14.52
CA ALA A 116 -2.54 4.82 -15.01
C ALA A 116 -2.03 3.93 -16.16
N ALA A 117 -1.39 4.52 -17.17
CA ALA A 117 -0.87 3.76 -18.32
C ALA A 117 0.20 2.72 -17.93
N ALA A 118 1.02 3.00 -16.92
CA ALA A 118 2.06 2.08 -16.46
C ALA A 118 1.50 0.75 -15.92
N LEU A 119 0.26 0.74 -15.42
CA LEU A 119 -0.40 -0.48 -14.93
C LEU A 119 -0.69 -1.47 -16.06
N GLU A 120 -0.82 -1.03 -17.32
CA GLU A 120 -0.97 -1.96 -18.45
C GLU A 120 0.18 -2.96 -18.55
N LEU A 121 1.36 -2.57 -18.04
CA LEU A 121 2.56 -3.42 -18.01
C LEU A 121 2.56 -4.40 -16.83
N TRP A 122 1.46 -4.46 -16.07
CA TRP A 122 1.26 -5.40 -14.96
C TRP A 122 0.35 -6.56 -15.32
N ARG A 123 -0.36 -6.54 -16.46
CA ARG A 123 -1.40 -7.55 -16.78
C ARG A 123 -0.94 -8.99 -16.54
N ASP A 124 0.23 -9.36 -17.05
CA ASP A 124 0.76 -10.73 -16.92
C ASP A 124 1.27 -11.07 -15.50
N ARG A 125 1.29 -10.09 -14.58
CA ARG A 125 1.77 -10.22 -13.20
C ARG A 125 0.72 -9.88 -12.16
N LEU A 126 -0.49 -9.48 -12.56
CA LEU A 126 -1.48 -8.91 -11.63
C LEU A 126 -2.13 -10.00 -10.77
N ALA A 127 -2.48 -11.14 -11.38
CA ALA A 127 -3.09 -12.27 -10.69
C ALA A 127 -2.22 -12.74 -9.50
N GLY A 128 -2.80 -12.76 -8.29
CA GLY A 128 -2.11 -13.17 -7.06
C GLY A 128 -1.05 -12.20 -6.53
N SER A 129 -0.84 -11.04 -7.17
CA SER A 129 0.14 -10.05 -6.68
C SER A 129 -0.34 -9.30 -5.44
N VAL A 130 0.60 -8.64 -4.75
CA VAL A 130 0.27 -7.59 -3.77
C VAL A 130 0.43 -6.24 -4.44
N VAL A 131 -0.65 -5.48 -4.58
CA VAL A 131 -0.65 -4.18 -5.24
C VAL A 131 -0.53 -3.07 -4.20
N ALA A 132 0.38 -2.12 -4.41
CA ALA A 132 0.59 -0.95 -3.57
C ALA A 132 0.45 0.34 -4.39
N ILE A 133 -0.69 1.01 -4.23
CA ILE A 133 -0.97 2.31 -4.86
C ILE A 133 -0.97 3.37 -3.77
N GLY A 134 0.11 4.13 -3.68
CA GLY A 134 0.31 5.15 -2.64
C GLY A 134 0.40 6.57 -3.16
N ASN A 135 0.44 6.80 -4.48
CA ASN A 135 0.60 8.14 -5.04
C ASN A 135 -0.59 8.56 -5.92
N ALA A 136 -0.87 7.80 -6.98
CA ALA A 136 -1.73 8.24 -8.06
C ALA A 136 -3.16 7.68 -7.95
N PRO A 137 -4.19 8.52 -7.70
CA PRO A 137 -5.59 8.06 -7.73
C PRO A 137 -6.00 7.50 -9.09
N THR A 138 -5.43 8.03 -10.18
CA THR A 138 -5.69 7.54 -11.54
C THR A 138 -5.15 6.13 -11.76
N ALA A 139 -4.08 5.73 -11.07
CA ALA A 139 -3.63 4.33 -11.08
C ALA A 139 -4.66 3.43 -10.37
N LEU A 140 -5.25 3.88 -9.25
CA LEU A 140 -6.26 3.08 -8.55
C LEU A 140 -7.54 2.93 -9.39
N PHE A 141 -8.03 4.00 -10.01
CA PHE A 141 -9.15 3.89 -10.95
C PHE A 141 -8.83 2.94 -12.11
N ARG A 142 -7.65 3.08 -12.73
CA ARG A 142 -7.26 2.20 -13.83
C ARG A 142 -7.15 0.74 -13.42
N LEU A 143 -6.64 0.46 -12.21
CA LEU A 143 -6.61 -0.90 -11.67
C LEU A 143 -8.03 -1.49 -11.63
N LEU A 144 -9.01 -0.74 -11.12
CA LEU A 144 -10.40 -1.22 -11.03
C LEU A 144 -10.99 -1.53 -12.42
N GLU A 145 -10.73 -0.68 -13.41
CA GLU A 145 -11.11 -0.94 -14.81
C GLU A 145 -10.42 -2.18 -15.38
N MET A 146 -9.12 -2.37 -15.12
CA MET A 146 -8.39 -3.56 -15.56
C MET A 146 -8.96 -4.85 -14.94
N LEU A 147 -9.43 -4.80 -13.69
CA LEU A 147 -10.09 -5.93 -13.05
C LEU A 147 -11.43 -6.25 -13.74
N ASP A 148 -12.21 -5.24 -14.14
CA ASP A 148 -13.42 -5.43 -14.94
C ASP A 148 -13.13 -6.04 -16.33
N GLU A 149 -11.97 -5.68 -16.91
CA GLU A 149 -11.47 -6.24 -18.17
C GLU A 149 -10.89 -7.65 -18.04
N GLY A 150 -10.82 -8.22 -16.83
CA GLY A 150 -10.31 -9.57 -16.59
C GLY A 150 -8.78 -9.68 -16.55
N ALA A 151 -8.05 -8.63 -16.17
CA ALA A 151 -6.59 -8.62 -16.07
C ALA A 151 -6.01 -9.54 -14.96
N GLY A 152 -6.86 -10.26 -14.22
CA GLY A 152 -6.48 -11.11 -13.10
C GLY A 152 -6.60 -10.40 -11.75
N VAL A 153 -6.99 -11.15 -10.71
CA VAL A 153 -7.29 -10.59 -9.39
C VAL A 153 -6.04 -10.64 -8.51
N PRO A 154 -5.55 -9.51 -7.97
CA PRO A 154 -4.45 -9.50 -7.01
C PRO A 154 -4.87 -10.16 -5.69
N ALA A 155 -3.90 -10.68 -4.94
CA ALA A 155 -4.15 -11.23 -3.62
C ALA A 155 -4.54 -10.15 -2.60
N ALA A 156 -3.97 -8.94 -2.73
CA ALA A 156 -4.34 -7.80 -1.91
C ALA A 156 -4.08 -6.47 -2.62
N ILE A 157 -4.88 -5.45 -2.30
CA ILE A 157 -4.74 -4.08 -2.80
C ILE A 157 -4.58 -3.10 -1.64
N ILE A 158 -3.40 -2.49 -1.53
CA ILE A 158 -3.13 -1.38 -0.62
C ILE A 158 -3.39 -0.08 -1.38
N GLY A 159 -4.64 0.38 -1.31
CA GLY A 159 -5.16 1.55 -2.02
C GLY A 159 -5.12 2.80 -1.16
N VAL A 160 -3.93 3.40 -1.01
CA VAL A 160 -3.71 4.60 -0.19
C VAL A 160 -3.17 5.80 -0.98
N PRO A 161 -3.63 6.09 -2.21
CA PRO A 161 -3.20 7.31 -2.89
C PRO A 161 -3.58 8.56 -2.08
N VAL A 162 -2.63 9.48 -1.95
CA VAL A 162 -2.82 10.80 -1.36
C VAL A 162 -3.26 11.79 -2.43
N GLY A 163 -4.11 12.76 -2.10
CA GLY A 163 -4.41 13.83 -3.02
C GLY A 163 -5.68 14.60 -2.74
N PHE A 164 -5.84 15.70 -3.46
CA PHE A 164 -7.00 16.59 -3.34
C PHE A 164 -8.05 16.35 -4.42
N VAL A 165 -7.71 15.61 -5.49
CA VAL A 165 -8.57 15.33 -6.64
C VAL A 165 -8.51 13.84 -6.94
N GLY A 166 -9.65 13.15 -6.89
CA GLY A 166 -9.78 11.73 -7.23
C GLY A 166 -9.30 10.75 -6.15
N ALA A 167 -8.49 11.19 -5.19
CA ALA A 167 -7.96 10.31 -4.14
C ALA A 167 -9.09 9.72 -3.28
N ALA A 168 -9.95 10.55 -2.72
CA ALA A 168 -11.06 10.09 -1.89
C ALA A 168 -12.00 9.18 -2.68
N GLU A 169 -12.34 9.59 -3.90
CA GLU A 169 -13.28 8.89 -4.79
C GLU A 169 -12.74 7.53 -5.21
N SER A 170 -11.47 7.43 -5.61
CA SER A 170 -10.87 6.14 -6.02
C SER A 170 -10.83 5.12 -4.89
N LYS A 171 -10.56 5.56 -3.65
CA LYS A 171 -10.52 4.69 -2.47
C LYS A 171 -11.91 4.27 -2.00
N VAL A 172 -12.89 5.17 -2.09
CA VAL A 172 -14.30 4.82 -1.85
C VAL A 172 -14.78 3.79 -2.87
N GLU A 173 -14.42 3.95 -4.15
CA GLU A 173 -14.80 3.00 -5.19
C GLU A 173 -14.17 1.62 -4.99
N LEU A 174 -12.88 1.57 -4.61
CA LEU A 174 -12.22 0.31 -4.21
C LEU A 174 -12.94 -0.35 -3.03
N ALA A 175 -13.20 0.40 -1.96
CA ALA A 175 -13.83 -0.16 -0.76
C ALA A 175 -15.27 -0.64 -1.00
N LYS A 176 -16.02 0.07 -1.84
CA LYS A 176 -17.40 -0.27 -2.20
C LYS A 176 -17.47 -1.53 -3.07
N ARG A 177 -16.56 -1.66 -4.03
CA ARG A 177 -16.55 -2.79 -4.99
C ARG A 177 -15.88 -4.04 -4.43
N ALA A 178 -14.84 -3.86 -3.62
CA ALA A 178 -14.04 -4.92 -3.00
C ALA A 178 -13.69 -6.09 -3.96
N PRO A 179 -13.13 -5.84 -5.16
CA PRO A 179 -12.86 -6.89 -6.14
C PRO A 179 -11.74 -7.86 -5.73
N ALA A 180 -10.96 -7.50 -4.71
CA ALA A 180 -9.93 -8.27 -4.04
C ALA A 180 -9.84 -7.80 -2.58
N PRO A 181 -9.19 -8.55 -1.67
CA PRO A 181 -8.89 -8.06 -0.33
C PRO A 181 -8.17 -6.72 -0.38
N TYR A 182 -8.59 -5.76 0.43
CA TYR A 182 -8.06 -4.40 0.33
C TYR A 182 -7.79 -3.74 1.69
N LEU A 183 -6.95 -2.71 1.64
CA LEU A 183 -6.72 -1.76 2.73
C LEU A 183 -6.64 -0.35 2.13
N VAL A 184 -7.47 0.56 2.62
CA VAL A 184 -7.50 1.97 2.21
C VAL A 184 -7.46 2.90 3.43
N VAL A 185 -7.07 4.14 3.18
CA VAL A 185 -7.22 5.28 4.09
C VAL A 185 -8.19 6.25 3.42
N HIS A 186 -9.40 6.43 3.92
CA HIS A 186 -10.41 7.31 3.33
C HIS A 186 -9.98 8.79 3.29
N GLY A 187 -10.76 9.60 2.57
CA GLY A 187 -10.48 11.03 2.40
C GLY A 187 -9.21 11.31 1.58
N ARG A 188 -8.49 12.36 1.93
CA ARG A 188 -7.33 12.86 1.16
C ARG A 188 -5.98 12.27 1.61
N ARG A 189 -5.93 11.72 2.83
CA ARG A 189 -4.72 11.14 3.43
C ARG A 189 -4.29 9.87 2.70
N GLY A 190 -3.04 9.51 2.85
CA GLY A 190 -2.42 8.42 2.12
C GLY A 190 -0.94 8.70 1.92
N GLY A 191 -0.37 8.14 0.86
CA GLY A 191 0.98 8.46 0.43
C GLY A 191 1.87 7.23 0.38
N SER A 192 3.02 7.39 -0.28
CA SER A 192 3.99 6.30 -0.42
C SER A 192 4.55 5.83 0.92
N ALA A 193 4.71 6.72 1.92
CA ALA A 193 5.16 6.32 3.26
C ALA A 193 4.20 5.32 3.93
N MET A 194 2.89 5.59 3.86
CA MET A 194 1.85 4.69 4.39
C MET A 194 1.78 3.38 3.59
N ALA A 195 1.85 3.44 2.25
CA ALA A 195 1.87 2.25 1.41
C ALA A 195 3.07 1.34 1.74
N VAL A 196 4.26 1.92 1.87
CA VAL A 196 5.48 1.22 2.26
C VAL A 196 5.35 0.61 3.66
N ALA A 197 4.82 1.38 4.62
CA ALA A 197 4.63 0.90 5.98
C ALA A 197 3.68 -0.31 6.03
N ALA A 198 2.55 -0.23 5.31
CA ALA A 198 1.61 -1.33 5.19
C ALA A 198 2.27 -2.57 4.59
N VAL A 199 2.92 -2.45 3.42
CA VAL A 199 3.62 -3.57 2.77
C VAL A 199 4.69 -4.17 3.68
N ASN A 200 5.50 -3.35 4.35
CA ASN A 200 6.57 -3.84 5.23
C ASN A 200 6.01 -4.57 6.47
N ALA A 201 4.83 -4.18 6.98
CA ALA A 201 4.14 -4.86 8.08
C ALA A 201 3.48 -6.17 7.61
N LEU A 202 2.90 -6.17 6.41
CA LEU A 202 2.35 -7.38 5.78
C LEU A 202 3.45 -8.40 5.42
N ALA A 203 4.66 -7.95 5.10
CA ALA A 203 5.76 -8.84 4.76
C ALA A 203 6.35 -9.57 5.98
N SER A 204 6.29 -8.98 7.17
CA SER A 204 6.89 -9.54 8.38
C SER A 204 6.23 -9.00 9.64
N GLU A 205 5.97 -9.90 10.58
CA GLU A 205 5.37 -9.60 11.90
C GLU A 205 6.38 -9.04 12.91
N ALA A 206 7.68 -9.09 12.61
CA ALA A 206 8.70 -8.59 13.53
C ALA A 206 8.67 -7.05 13.58
N GLU A 207 8.43 -6.45 14.74
CA GLU A 207 8.45 -5.01 14.96
C GLU A 207 9.88 -4.43 15.08
#